data_AF-A0A928W7P4-F1
#
_entry.id   AF-A0A928W7P4-F1
#
_cell.length_a   1.000
_cell.length_b   1.000
_cell.length_c   1.000
_cell.angle_alpha   90.00
_cell.angle_beta   90.00
_cell.angle_gamma   90.00
#
_symmetry.space_group_name_H-M   'P 1'
#
loop_
_entity.id
_entity.type
_entity.pdbx_description
1 polymer ?
#
loop_
_entity_poly.entity_id
_entity_poly.type
_entity_poly.pdbx_seq_one_letter_code
_entity_poly.pdbx_strand_id
1 'polypeptide(L)'
;MEKPIVEQCREYYPMTFYPDSLSKMLSEVNEVREKSDPIFQLEPTPLIIKKIHYYNDISFKQFSCGYLTVFFLLLSFTNILLSNKILASALLLLTAFAYFCYCSLQKYKNNLRKQLTTIENKLSIRQYTIKDKSSTNFKPKLSTLLLNSLASRENIYNFKIDDSANKGLSESYFLSYLQKWFDYPWRIIEHCQFQGERYTPTADFILINDDLKLGVDLEIDEPYTLKESMPIHLVEDRKYIIRDKFFLELGYIVIRFAEYQIAKYPDYCCLHIVRVLNQFLDRDMKISIPHETEIQPLKPQDWKVKTWTQRESQIMAANKIRDRYLEPVKAFNRK
;
A
#
# COMPACT_ATOMS: atom_id res chain seq x y z
N MET A 1 -21.27 -1.41 -28.19
CA MET A 1 -20.23 -0.52 -27.66
C MET A 1 -19.69 -1.14 -26.40
N GLU A 2 -18.39 -1.43 -26.35
CA GLU A 2 -17.73 -1.85 -25.12
C GLU A 2 -17.81 -0.70 -24.09
N LYS A 3 -18.11 -1.02 -22.83
CA LYS A 3 -18.13 -0.02 -21.76
C LYS A 3 -16.70 0.45 -21.48
N PRO A 4 -16.44 1.75 -21.26
CA PRO A 4 -15.10 2.23 -20.94
C PRO A 4 -14.54 1.57 -19.66
N ILE A 5 -13.21 1.43 -19.56
CA ILE A 5 -12.50 0.72 -18.46
C ILE A 5 -12.93 1.24 -17.07
N VAL A 6 -13.15 2.55 -16.95
CA VAL A 6 -13.63 3.22 -15.72
C VAL A 6 -14.98 2.71 -15.23
N GLU A 7 -15.83 2.20 -16.13
CA GLU A 7 -17.14 1.63 -15.80
C GLU A 7 -17.08 0.14 -15.46
N GLN A 8 -15.98 -0.55 -15.80
CA GLN A 8 -15.83 -2.00 -15.60
C GLN A 8 -15.14 -2.37 -14.26
N CYS A 9 -14.22 -1.54 -13.75
CA CYS A 9 -13.40 -1.87 -12.58
C CYS A 9 -13.91 -1.33 -11.24
N ARG A 10 -15.23 -1.11 -11.10
CA ARG A 10 -15.85 -0.48 -9.91
C ARG A 10 -16.41 -1.45 -8.87
N GLU A 11 -16.02 -2.72 -8.88
CA GLU A 11 -16.60 -3.70 -7.95
C GLU A 11 -15.93 -3.68 -6.57
N TYR A 12 -14.64 -3.33 -6.51
CA TYR A 12 -13.85 -3.35 -5.28
C TYR A 12 -12.89 -2.17 -5.18
N TYR A 13 -12.73 -1.67 -3.97
CA TYR A 13 -11.62 -0.80 -3.56
C TYR A 13 -10.36 -1.61 -3.23
N PRO A 14 -9.14 -1.04 -3.35
CA PRO A 14 -8.89 0.27 -3.94
C PRO A 14 -9.15 0.22 -5.45
N MET A 15 -9.79 1.26 -5.97
CA MET A 15 -9.95 1.44 -7.41
C MET A 15 -8.75 2.23 -7.92
N THR A 16 -8.28 1.90 -9.12
CA THR A 16 -7.21 2.67 -9.76
C THR A 16 -7.51 2.78 -11.24
N PHE A 17 -7.58 4.02 -11.72
CA PHE A 17 -7.83 4.33 -13.11
C PHE A 17 -6.69 5.18 -13.65
N TYR A 18 -6.31 4.88 -14.90
CA TYR A 18 -5.24 5.58 -15.60
C TYR A 18 -5.84 6.37 -16.76
N PRO A 19 -5.35 7.58 -17.03
CA PRO A 19 -5.73 8.30 -18.23
C PRO A 19 -5.23 7.55 -19.47
N ASP A 20 -5.89 7.75 -20.62
CA ASP A 20 -5.61 7.01 -21.85
C ASP A 20 -4.15 7.15 -22.30
N SER A 21 -3.58 8.35 -22.13
CA SER A 21 -2.18 8.63 -22.49
C SER A 21 -1.19 7.78 -21.67
N LEU A 22 -1.44 7.60 -20.37
CA LEU A 22 -0.62 6.75 -19.51
C LEU A 22 -0.87 5.27 -19.75
N SER A 23 -2.12 4.88 -20.04
CA SER A 23 -2.46 3.50 -20.41
C SER A 23 -1.73 3.07 -21.68
N LYS A 24 -1.72 3.94 -22.70
CA LYS A 24 -0.97 3.73 -23.94
C LYS A 24 0.53 3.66 -23.72
N MET A 25 1.08 4.54 -22.89
CA MET A 25 2.48 4.49 -22.49
C MET A 25 2.83 3.16 -21.83
N LEU A 26 2.00 2.66 -20.91
CA LEU A 26 2.22 1.37 -20.25
C LEU A 26 2.13 0.21 -21.24
N SER A 27 1.19 0.22 -22.19
CA SER A 27 1.12 -0.82 -23.22
C SER A 27 2.35 -0.81 -24.11
N GLU A 28 2.84 0.36 -24.53
CA GLU A 28 4.07 0.49 -25.32
C GLU A 28 5.29 -0.04 -24.56
N VAL A 29 5.41 0.30 -23.27
CA VAL A 29 6.49 -0.20 -22.40
C VAL A 29 6.40 -1.72 -22.21
N ASN A 30 5.20 -2.26 -22.05
CA ASN A 30 4.99 -3.70 -21.85
C ASN A 30 5.18 -4.50 -23.15
N GLU A 31 4.72 -4.01 -24.31
CA GLU A 31 4.96 -4.64 -25.61
C GLU A 31 6.45 -4.68 -25.96
N VAL A 32 7.19 -3.60 -25.68
CA VAL A 32 8.66 -3.58 -25.86
C VAL A 32 9.35 -4.58 -24.93
N ARG A 33 8.80 -4.84 -23.74
CA ARG A 33 9.30 -5.88 -22.82
C ARG A 33 8.98 -7.28 -23.33
N GLU A 34 7.77 -7.52 -23.83
CA GLU A 34 7.34 -8.81 -24.37
C GLU A 34 8.07 -9.21 -25.66
N LYS A 35 8.36 -8.25 -26.56
CA LYS A 35 9.08 -8.52 -27.82
C LYS A 35 10.58 -8.81 -27.62
N SER A 36 11.18 -8.41 -26.50
CA SER A 36 12.61 -8.61 -26.24
C SER A 36 12.96 -9.89 -25.47
N ASP A 37 11.99 -10.62 -24.93
CA ASP A 37 12.21 -11.85 -24.16
C ASP A 37 11.05 -12.85 -24.40
N PRO A 38 11.28 -14.04 -25.01
CA PRO A 38 10.24 -15.04 -25.13
C PRO A 38 9.97 -15.63 -23.74
N ILE A 39 8.74 -15.44 -23.27
CA ILE A 39 8.23 -15.71 -21.91
C ILE A 39 8.61 -14.62 -20.91
N PHE A 40 8.04 -13.43 -21.09
CA PHE A 40 7.79 -12.50 -19.99
C PHE A 40 6.28 -12.38 -19.73
N GLN A 41 5.65 -13.50 -19.39
CA GLN A 41 4.49 -13.39 -18.49
C GLN A 41 5.05 -12.92 -17.15
N LEU A 42 4.86 -11.64 -16.84
CA LEU A 42 4.68 -11.22 -15.45
C LEU A 42 3.37 -11.86 -14.97
N GLU A 43 3.38 -13.19 -14.80
CA GLU A 43 2.65 -13.68 -13.64
C GLU A 43 3.30 -12.95 -12.46
N PRO A 44 2.50 -12.21 -11.65
CA PRO A 44 3.03 -11.63 -10.43
C PRO A 44 3.66 -12.81 -9.72
N THR A 45 4.98 -12.89 -9.68
CA THR A 45 5.63 -13.97 -8.94
C THR A 45 5.11 -13.72 -7.55
N PRO A 46 4.23 -14.59 -7.00
CA PRO A 46 3.81 -14.39 -5.66
C PRO A 46 5.14 -14.53 -4.94
N LEU A 47 5.62 -13.44 -4.33
CA LEU A 47 6.49 -13.59 -3.18
C LEU A 47 5.71 -14.57 -2.34
N ILE A 48 6.11 -15.84 -2.31
CA ILE A 48 5.33 -16.86 -1.65
C ILE A 48 5.39 -16.46 -0.18
N ILE A 49 4.36 -15.73 0.25
CA ILE A 49 4.20 -15.02 1.53
C ILE A 49 4.44 -16.01 2.68
N LYS A 50 4.27 -17.31 2.43
CA LYS A 50 4.62 -18.39 3.35
C LYS A 50 6.04 -18.27 3.92
N LYS A 51 7.07 -17.85 3.18
CA LYS A 51 8.44 -17.78 3.73
C LYS A 51 8.67 -16.61 4.69
N ILE A 52 8.03 -15.46 4.44
CA ILE A 52 8.12 -14.27 5.32
C ILE A 52 7.27 -14.48 6.58
N HIS A 53 6.05 -15.03 6.41
CA HIS A 53 5.18 -15.37 7.53
C HIS A 53 5.83 -16.40 8.48
N TYR A 54 6.57 -17.35 7.92
CA TYR A 54 7.35 -18.32 8.68
C TYR A 54 8.50 -17.67 9.48
N TYR A 55 9.09 -16.57 9.00
CA TYR A 55 10.17 -15.88 9.71
C TYR A 55 9.70 -15.22 11.01
N ASN A 56 8.53 -14.57 11.00
CA ASN A 56 7.94 -13.96 12.19
C ASN A 56 7.50 -15.01 13.22
N ASP A 57 6.88 -16.10 12.76
CA ASP A 57 6.51 -17.24 13.62
C ASP A 57 7.75 -17.90 14.26
N ILE A 58 8.84 -18.07 13.49
CA ILE A 58 10.12 -18.54 14.04
C ILE A 58 10.70 -17.57 15.07
N SER A 59 10.61 -16.26 14.82
CA SER A 59 11.12 -15.26 15.76
C SER A 59 10.35 -15.28 17.09
N PHE A 60 9.03 -15.47 17.02
CA PHE A 60 8.20 -15.62 18.22
C PHE A 60 8.53 -16.91 18.98
N LYS A 61 8.65 -18.06 18.29
CA LYS A 61 9.06 -19.34 18.91
C LYS A 61 10.44 -19.26 19.54
N GLN A 62 11.38 -18.57 18.89
CA GLN A 62 12.71 -18.34 19.41
C GLN A 62 12.69 -17.51 20.69
N PHE A 63 11.89 -16.44 20.72
CA PHE A 63 11.72 -15.61 21.91
C PHE A 63 11.17 -16.44 23.09
N SER A 64 10.13 -17.25 22.85
CA SER A 64 9.56 -18.14 23.86
C SER A 64 10.57 -19.16 24.40
N CYS A 65 11.40 -19.76 23.54
CA CYS A 65 12.48 -20.65 23.98
C CYS A 65 13.51 -19.91 24.85
N GLY A 66 13.92 -18.70 24.47
CA GLY A 66 14.85 -17.89 25.25
C GLY A 66 14.30 -17.53 26.63
N TYR A 67 13.02 -17.16 26.71
CA TYR A 67 12.33 -16.90 27.97
C TYR A 67 12.32 -18.14 28.88
N LEU A 68 11.97 -19.31 28.33
CA LEU A 68 11.96 -20.57 29.08
C LEU A 68 13.36 -20.95 29.59
N THR A 69 14.41 -20.72 28.82
CA THR A 69 15.80 -20.95 29.26
C THR A 69 16.13 -20.11 30.50
N VAL A 70 15.83 -18.81 30.48
CA VAL A 70 16.09 -17.93 31.63
C VAL A 70 15.24 -18.34 32.84
N PHE A 71 13.97 -18.66 32.63
CA PHE A 71 13.06 -19.08 33.69
C PHE A 71 13.51 -20.36 34.40
N PHE A 72 13.84 -21.42 33.66
CA PHE A 72 14.31 -22.68 34.25
C PHE A 72 15.67 -22.53 34.93
N LEU A 73 16.55 -21.68 34.41
CA LEU A 73 17.83 -21.39 35.04
C LEU A 73 17.63 -20.76 36.42
N LEU A 74 16.78 -19.73 36.53
CA LEU A 74 16.45 -19.08 37.80
C LEU A 74 15.85 -20.06 38.80
N LEU A 75 14.91 -20.90 38.35
CA LEU A 75 14.29 -21.93 39.20
C LEU A 75 15.28 -23.02 39.64
N SER A 76 16.30 -23.31 38.82
CA SER A 76 17.36 -24.25 39.21
C SER A 76 18.22 -23.67 40.35
N PHE A 77 18.58 -22.39 40.28
CA PHE A 77 19.36 -21.71 41.32
C PHE A 77 18.62 -21.65 42.66
N THR A 78 17.32 -21.34 42.65
CA THR A 78 16.52 -21.33 43.89
C THR A 78 16.45 -22.72 44.53
N ASN A 79 16.33 -23.79 43.73
CA ASN A 79 16.31 -25.16 44.24
C ASN A 79 17.67 -25.65 44.77
N ILE A 80 18.78 -25.16 44.21
CA ILE A 80 20.12 -25.39 44.76
C ILE A 80 20.22 -24.77 46.16
N LEU A 81 19.74 -23.53 46.33
CA LEU A 81 19.72 -22.83 47.62
C LEU A 81 18.84 -23.56 48.66
N LEU A 82 17.71 -24.12 48.22
CA LEU A 82 16.81 -24.94 49.05
C LEU A 82 17.30 -26.39 49.25
N SER A 83 18.52 -26.72 48.81
CA SER A 83 19.13 -28.06 48.92
C SER A 83 18.38 -29.19 48.21
N ASN A 84 17.47 -28.89 47.28
CA ASN A 84 16.75 -29.88 46.48
C ASN A 84 17.52 -30.23 45.19
N LYS A 85 18.57 -31.05 45.34
CA LYS A 85 19.53 -31.36 44.27
C LYS A 85 18.92 -32.10 43.08
N ILE A 86 17.91 -32.95 43.31
CA ILE A 86 17.25 -33.74 42.26
C ILE A 86 16.42 -32.83 41.35
N LEU A 87 15.63 -31.91 41.93
CA LEU A 87 14.83 -30.99 41.14
C LEU A 87 15.72 -29.96 40.41
N ALA A 88 16.79 -29.50 41.06
CA ALA A 88 17.76 -28.61 40.43
C ALA A 88 18.44 -29.25 39.20
N SER A 89 18.85 -30.52 39.28
CA SER A 89 19.48 -31.21 38.14
C SER A 89 18.51 -31.41 36.96
N ALA A 90 17.24 -31.73 37.25
CA ALA A 90 16.20 -31.83 36.22
C ALA A 90 15.94 -30.48 35.51
N LEU A 91 15.92 -29.37 36.26
CA LEU A 91 15.74 -28.02 35.69
C LEU A 91 16.94 -27.57 34.86
N LEU A 92 18.16 -27.94 35.23
CA LEU A 92 19.36 -27.68 34.42
C LEU A 92 19.30 -28.43 33.07
N LEU A 93 18.82 -29.67 33.06
CA LEU A 93 18.59 -30.42 31.81
C LEU A 93 17.54 -29.75 30.91
N LEU A 94 16.43 -29.27 31.49
CA LEU A 94 15.41 -28.52 30.75
C LEU A 94 15.93 -27.19 30.20
N THR A 95 16.79 -26.51 30.97
CA THR A 95 17.47 -25.28 30.55
C THR A 95 18.37 -25.54 29.34
N ALA A 96 19.18 -26.61 29.40
CA ALA A 96 20.04 -27.01 28.28
C ALA A 96 19.23 -27.37 27.03
N PHE A 97 18.10 -28.08 27.19
CA PHE A 97 17.21 -28.41 26.08
C PHE A 97 16.59 -27.16 25.44
N ALA A 98 16.02 -26.25 26.24
CA ALA A 98 15.44 -25.00 25.74
C ALA A 98 16.49 -24.13 25.02
N TYR A 99 17.71 -24.07 25.56
CA TYR A 99 18.83 -23.35 24.94
C TYR A 99 19.25 -23.98 23.61
N PHE A 100 19.27 -25.32 23.52
CA PHE A 100 19.54 -26.03 22.27
C PHE A 100 18.47 -25.74 21.21
N CYS A 101 17.18 -25.73 21.59
CA CYS A 101 16.09 -25.32 20.71
C CYS A 101 16.24 -23.87 20.22
N TYR A 102 16.60 -22.94 21.11
CA TYR A 102 16.88 -21.55 20.76
C TYR A 102 18.01 -21.45 19.72
N CYS A 103 19.13 -22.14 19.94
CA CYS A 103 20.26 -22.15 19.01
C CYS A 103 19.90 -22.76 17.65
N SER A 104 19.12 -23.84 17.64
CA SER A 104 18.64 -24.49 16.43
C SER A 104 17.75 -23.56 15.59
N LEU A 105 16.80 -22.86 16.24
CA LEU A 105 15.95 -21.85 15.61
C LEU A 105 16.77 -20.67 15.07
N GLN A 106 17.78 -20.21 15.81
CA GLN A 106 18.69 -19.15 15.35
C GLN A 106 19.44 -19.56 14.08
N LYS A 107 19.95 -20.80 14.04
CA LYS A 107 20.64 -21.35 12.85
C LYS A 107 19.70 -21.42 11.65
N TYR A 108 18.46 -21.87 11.87
CA TYR A 108 17.44 -21.93 10.83
C TYR A 108 17.05 -20.53 10.32
N LYS A 109 16.83 -19.57 11.23
CA LYS A 109 16.53 -18.16 10.92
C LYS A 109 17.64 -17.53 10.07
N ASN A 110 18.90 -17.78 10.41
CA ASN A 110 20.05 -17.31 9.64
C ASN A 110 20.13 -17.94 8.25
N ASN A 111 19.81 -19.23 8.12
CA ASN A 111 19.74 -19.88 6.81
C ASN A 111 18.62 -19.30 5.94
N LEU A 112 17.44 -19.05 6.53
CA LEU A 112 16.33 -18.42 5.84
C LEU A 112 16.68 -17.00 5.38
N ARG A 113 17.34 -16.22 6.24
CA ARG A 113 17.86 -14.89 5.90
C ARG A 113 18.85 -14.96 4.73
N LYS A 114 19.80 -15.90 4.76
CA LYS A 114 20.74 -16.12 3.64
C LYS A 114 20.01 -16.50 2.34
N GLN A 115 18.97 -17.33 2.41
CA GLN A 115 18.16 -17.65 1.23
C GLN A 115 17.42 -16.42 0.69
N LEU A 116 16.83 -15.60 1.57
CA LEU A 116 16.17 -14.35 1.19
C LEU A 116 17.15 -13.37 0.54
N THR A 117 18.32 -13.17 1.15
CA THR A 117 19.40 -12.35 0.57
C THR A 117 19.94 -12.93 -0.73
N THR A 118 19.98 -14.26 -0.89
CA THR A 118 20.37 -14.90 -2.16
C THR A 118 19.31 -14.67 -3.23
N ILE A 119 18.03 -14.69 -2.89
CA ILE A 119 16.94 -14.38 -3.83
C ILE A 119 17.01 -12.90 -4.23
N GLU A 120 17.19 -12.00 -3.25
CA GLU A 120 17.40 -10.57 -3.46
C GLU A 120 18.63 -10.30 -4.33
N ASN A 121 19.74 -11.01 -4.06
CA ASN A 121 20.94 -10.96 -4.87
C ASN A 121 20.74 -11.56 -6.25
N LYS A 122 19.92 -12.61 -6.42
CA LYS A 122 19.57 -13.13 -7.76
C LYS A 122 18.69 -12.14 -8.52
N LEU A 123 17.83 -11.40 -7.84
CA LEU A 123 17.04 -10.31 -8.42
C LEU A 123 17.95 -9.14 -8.83
N SER A 124 18.92 -8.76 -7.98
CA SER A 124 19.88 -7.70 -8.27
C SER A 124 20.94 -8.13 -9.30
N ILE A 125 21.34 -9.40 -9.34
CA ILE A 125 22.21 -9.97 -10.38
C ILE A 125 21.45 -10.09 -11.69
N ARG A 126 20.17 -10.50 -11.71
CA ARG A 126 19.32 -10.38 -12.91
C ARG A 126 19.26 -8.93 -13.39
N GLN A 127 19.15 -7.97 -12.47
CA GLN A 127 19.25 -6.53 -12.76
C GLN A 127 20.63 -6.12 -13.33
N TYR A 128 21.71 -6.82 -12.98
CA TYR A 128 23.08 -6.62 -13.50
C TYR A 128 23.35 -7.36 -14.82
N THR A 129 22.81 -8.56 -15.04
CA THR A 129 22.88 -9.26 -16.34
C THR A 129 22.05 -8.53 -17.41
N ILE A 130 20.98 -7.84 -17.02
CA ILE A 130 20.27 -6.84 -17.86
C ILE A 130 21.18 -5.63 -18.17
N LYS A 131 22.11 -5.29 -17.28
CA LYS A 131 23.08 -4.18 -17.43
C LYS A 131 24.23 -4.53 -18.41
N ASP A 132 24.66 -5.80 -18.46
CA ASP A 132 25.73 -6.28 -19.36
C ASP A 132 25.25 -6.63 -20.78
N LYS A 133 23.94 -6.85 -20.99
CA LYS A 133 23.36 -6.80 -22.34
C LYS A 133 23.09 -5.34 -22.75
N SER A 134 24.14 -4.52 -22.72
CA SER A 134 24.21 -3.32 -23.52
C SER A 134 24.37 -3.72 -25.00
N SER A 135 23.30 -4.22 -25.62
CA SER A 135 23.14 -3.95 -27.04
C SER A 135 22.66 -2.51 -27.14
N THR A 136 23.54 -1.69 -27.71
CA THR A 136 23.32 -0.33 -28.16
C THR A 136 21.99 -0.20 -28.89
N ASN A 137 20.94 0.18 -28.17
CA ASN A 137 19.72 0.75 -28.71
C ASN A 137 19.14 1.66 -27.64
N PHE A 138 19.07 2.95 -27.96
CA PHE A 138 18.65 4.05 -27.08
C PHE A 138 17.20 3.81 -26.65
N LYS A 139 16.98 3.10 -25.53
CA LYS A 139 15.64 3.00 -24.92
C LYS A 139 15.35 4.35 -24.23
N PRO A 140 14.28 5.07 -24.60
CA PRO A 140 13.95 6.33 -23.96
C PRO A 140 13.70 6.12 -22.46
N LYS A 141 14.19 7.05 -21.63
CA LYS A 141 13.92 7.05 -20.19
C LYS A 141 12.41 7.11 -19.94
N LEU A 142 11.94 6.42 -18.90
CA LEU A 142 10.50 6.31 -18.61
C LEU A 142 9.92 7.69 -18.24
N SER A 143 10.70 8.51 -17.53
CA SER A 143 10.37 9.91 -17.27
C SER A 143 10.16 10.73 -18.55
N THR A 144 10.94 10.49 -19.60
CA THR A 144 10.79 11.19 -20.88
C THR A 144 9.51 10.75 -21.60
N LEU A 145 9.20 9.46 -21.60
CA LEU A 145 7.92 8.96 -22.14
C LEU A 145 6.72 9.51 -21.35
N LEU A 146 6.84 9.58 -20.03
CA LEU A 146 5.84 10.17 -19.14
C LEU A 146 5.60 11.65 -19.48
N LEU A 147 6.67 12.43 -19.55
CA LEU A 147 6.59 13.86 -19.88
C LEU A 147 6.00 14.09 -21.26
N ASN A 148 6.36 13.26 -22.26
CA ASN A 148 5.78 13.34 -23.61
C ASN A 148 4.29 12.98 -23.60
N SER A 149 3.91 11.96 -22.85
CA SER A 149 2.51 11.51 -22.70
C SER A 149 1.63 12.57 -22.03
N LEU A 150 2.23 13.40 -21.17
CA LEU A 150 1.57 14.50 -20.45
C LEU A 150 1.86 15.88 -21.06
N ALA A 151 2.57 15.96 -22.19
CA ALA A 151 3.05 17.22 -22.75
C ALA A 151 1.93 18.14 -23.26
N SER A 152 0.81 17.55 -23.73
CA SER A 152 -0.38 18.28 -24.18
C SER A 152 -1.17 18.93 -23.03
N ARG A 153 -0.79 18.68 -21.78
CA ARG A 153 -1.46 19.23 -20.61
C ARG A 153 -1.05 20.67 -20.38
N GLU A 154 -2.00 21.59 -20.51
CA GLU A 154 -1.77 23.02 -20.32
C GLU A 154 -1.43 23.38 -18.87
N ASN A 155 -2.12 22.81 -17.87
CA ASN A 155 -1.84 23.07 -16.46
C ASN A 155 -2.27 21.93 -15.52
N ILE A 156 -1.43 21.61 -14.54
CA ILE A 156 -1.72 20.64 -13.47
C ILE A 156 -2.34 21.28 -12.21
N TYR A 157 -2.56 22.60 -12.24
CA TYR A 157 -3.05 23.43 -11.13
C TYR A 157 -4.31 24.20 -11.48
N ASN A 158 -5.16 23.69 -12.37
CA ASN A 158 -6.41 24.38 -12.71
C ASN A 158 -7.50 24.19 -11.62
N PHE A 159 -7.11 24.32 -10.37
CA PHE A 159 -7.95 24.19 -9.20
C PHE A 159 -7.66 25.30 -8.19
N LYS A 160 -8.67 25.60 -7.37
CA LYS A 160 -8.59 26.42 -6.18
C LYS A 160 -8.68 25.50 -4.97
N ILE A 161 -8.06 25.91 -3.88
CA ILE A 161 -8.26 25.24 -2.59
C ILE A 161 -9.63 25.69 -2.09
N ASP A 162 -10.51 24.74 -1.80
CA ASP A 162 -11.84 24.97 -1.23
C ASP A 162 -11.77 24.83 0.29
N ASP A 163 -11.44 25.94 0.96
CA ASP A 163 -11.37 26.00 2.43
C ASP A 163 -12.75 25.81 3.10
N SER A 164 -13.84 25.83 2.31
CA SER A 164 -15.21 25.64 2.80
C SER A 164 -15.69 24.19 2.74
N ALA A 165 -14.91 23.30 2.11
CA ALA A 165 -15.23 21.89 2.03
C ALA A 165 -15.24 21.24 3.42
N ASN A 166 -16.28 20.44 3.68
CA ASN A 166 -16.38 19.69 4.92
C ASN A 166 -15.34 18.57 4.93
N LYS A 167 -14.30 18.70 5.75
CA LYS A 167 -13.30 17.64 5.92
C LYS A 167 -13.93 16.37 6.48
N GLY A 168 -13.75 15.25 5.80
CA GLY A 168 -14.06 13.92 6.27
C GLY A 168 -13.26 13.55 7.52
N LEU A 169 -13.83 12.72 8.39
CA LEU A 169 -13.19 12.37 9.68
C LEU A 169 -11.82 11.69 9.49
N SER A 170 -11.70 10.90 8.43
CA SER A 170 -10.52 10.08 8.13
C SER A 170 -9.43 10.82 7.35
N GLU A 171 -9.70 12.04 6.86
CA GLU A 171 -8.76 12.79 6.04
C GLU A 171 -7.55 13.29 6.82
N SER A 172 -7.75 13.98 7.95
CA SER A 172 -6.66 14.45 8.82
C SER A 172 -5.77 13.29 9.28
N TYR A 173 -6.39 12.16 9.60
CA TYR A 173 -5.70 10.93 9.94
C TYR A 173 -4.84 10.47 8.77
N PHE A 174 -5.43 10.33 7.57
CA PHE A 174 -4.69 9.84 6.40
C PHE A 174 -3.59 10.79 5.93
N LEU A 175 -3.81 12.10 6.01
CA LEU A 175 -2.83 13.13 5.67
C LEU A 175 -1.52 12.92 6.43
N SER A 176 -1.58 12.56 7.71
CA SER A 176 -0.38 12.27 8.50
C SER A 176 0.44 11.09 7.95
N TYR A 177 -0.23 10.09 7.38
CA TYR A 177 0.43 8.97 6.71
C TYR A 177 0.96 9.37 5.34
N LEU A 178 0.18 10.14 4.55
CA LEU A 178 0.66 10.65 3.27
C LEU A 178 1.93 11.48 3.46
N GLN A 179 1.97 12.39 4.43
CA GLN A 179 3.17 13.21 4.72
C GLN A 179 4.38 12.39 5.18
N LYS A 180 4.16 11.26 5.85
CA LYS A 180 5.23 10.32 6.21
C LYS A 180 5.82 9.62 4.98
N TRP A 181 5.00 9.36 3.97
CA TRP A 181 5.35 8.52 2.81
C TRP A 181 5.80 9.32 1.59
N PHE A 182 5.31 10.54 1.43
CA PHE A 182 5.56 11.39 0.27
C PHE A 182 6.17 12.71 0.74
N ASP A 183 7.45 12.86 0.44
CA ASP A 183 8.24 14.07 0.66
C ASP A 183 8.59 14.73 -0.68
N TYR A 184 9.29 15.87 -0.59
CA TYR A 184 9.76 16.60 -1.77
C TYR A 184 10.49 15.66 -2.74
N PRO A 185 10.18 15.67 -4.06
CA PRO A 185 9.40 16.69 -4.79
C PRO A 185 7.88 16.46 -4.85
N TRP A 186 7.33 15.48 -4.12
CA TRP A 186 5.90 15.26 -4.06
C TRP A 186 5.22 16.24 -3.11
N ARG A 187 4.12 16.85 -3.56
CA ARG A 187 3.29 17.75 -2.76
C ARG A 187 1.90 17.18 -2.62
N ILE A 188 1.35 17.27 -1.41
CA ILE A 188 -0.01 16.87 -1.07
C ILE A 188 -0.82 18.14 -0.92
N ILE A 189 -1.95 18.22 -1.62
CA ILE A 189 -2.85 19.37 -1.59
C ILE A 189 -4.24 18.85 -1.25
N GLU A 190 -4.86 19.39 -0.22
CA GLU A 190 -6.18 19.00 0.25
C GLU A 190 -7.28 19.80 -0.46
N HIS A 191 -8.48 19.23 -0.61
CA HIS A 191 -9.71 19.95 -0.99
C HIS A 191 -9.58 20.82 -2.26
N CYS A 192 -9.09 20.22 -3.33
CA CYS A 192 -8.89 20.94 -4.59
C CYS A 192 -10.18 20.96 -5.41
N GLN A 193 -10.79 22.13 -5.57
CA GLN A 193 -11.93 22.34 -6.46
C GLN A 193 -11.48 22.92 -7.80
N PHE A 194 -11.73 22.20 -8.88
CA PHE A 194 -11.34 22.63 -10.21
C PHE A 194 -12.21 23.77 -10.71
N GLN A 195 -11.67 24.64 -11.56
CA GLN A 195 -12.46 25.71 -12.20
C GLN A 195 -13.04 25.22 -13.52
N GLY A 196 -14.33 25.49 -13.76
CA GLY A 196 -15.01 25.11 -14.99
C GLY A 196 -16.43 25.66 -15.05
N GLU A 197 -16.98 25.77 -16.26
CA GLU A 197 -18.35 26.27 -16.50
C GLU A 197 -19.45 25.25 -16.13
N ARG A 198 -19.08 24.01 -15.82
CA ARG A 198 -19.98 22.88 -15.47
C ARG A 198 -19.61 22.29 -14.10
N TYR A 199 -20.20 21.15 -13.74
CA TYR A 199 -19.88 20.41 -12.51
C TYR A 199 -18.36 20.22 -12.35
N THR A 200 -17.80 20.80 -11.29
CA THR A 200 -16.39 20.69 -10.92
C THR A 200 -16.26 19.92 -9.62
N PRO A 201 -15.73 18.69 -9.67
CA PRO A 201 -15.62 17.87 -8.48
C PRO A 201 -14.48 18.37 -7.56
N THR A 202 -14.69 18.31 -6.24
CA THR A 202 -13.66 18.63 -5.22
C THR A 202 -12.97 17.34 -4.80
N ALA A 203 -11.65 17.27 -4.97
CA ALA A 203 -10.84 16.12 -4.56
C ALA A 203 -10.47 16.17 -3.09
N ASP A 204 -10.46 15.03 -2.40
CA ASP A 204 -10.03 14.95 -1.00
C ASP A 204 -8.53 15.29 -0.89
N PHE A 205 -7.69 14.59 -1.68
CA PHE A 205 -6.29 14.93 -1.85
C PHE A 205 -5.85 14.86 -3.30
N ILE A 206 -4.93 15.76 -3.63
CA ILE A 206 -4.18 15.78 -4.88
C ILE A 206 -2.70 15.61 -4.55
N LEU A 207 -2.11 14.52 -5.03
CA LEU A 207 -0.67 14.25 -4.91
C LEU A 207 -0.01 14.63 -6.25
N ILE A 208 0.90 15.60 -6.23
CA ILE A 208 1.54 16.14 -7.44
C ILE A 208 3.05 16.04 -7.36
N ASN A 209 3.66 15.67 -8.49
CA ASN A 209 5.07 15.89 -8.78
C ASN A 209 5.20 16.84 -9.99
N ASP A 210 5.71 18.04 -9.73
CA ASP A 210 5.81 19.11 -10.72
C ASP A 210 6.81 18.80 -11.83
N ASP A 211 7.96 18.24 -11.47
CA ASP A 211 9.05 17.90 -12.40
C ASP A 211 8.59 16.87 -13.45
N LEU A 212 7.64 16.02 -13.06
CA LEU A 212 7.07 14.97 -13.91
C LEU A 212 5.72 15.35 -14.53
N LYS A 213 5.15 16.51 -14.15
CA LYS A 213 3.76 16.89 -14.44
C LYS A 213 2.74 15.80 -14.07
N LEU A 214 3.08 14.95 -13.10
CA LEU A 214 2.29 13.78 -12.72
C LEU A 214 1.41 14.16 -11.53
N GLY A 215 0.10 13.98 -11.69
CA GLY A 215 -0.89 14.19 -10.63
C GLY A 215 -1.68 12.93 -10.35
N VAL A 216 -2.04 12.73 -9.09
CA VAL A 216 -2.94 11.67 -8.63
C VAL A 216 -4.07 12.30 -7.83
N ASP A 217 -5.30 12.00 -8.23
CA ASP A 217 -6.52 12.21 -7.45
C ASP A 217 -6.67 11.06 -6.45
N LEU A 218 -6.70 11.37 -5.17
CA LEU A 218 -6.86 10.42 -4.08
C LEU A 218 -8.17 10.69 -3.36
N GLU A 219 -9.06 9.70 -3.38
CA GLU A 219 -10.41 9.80 -2.85
C GLU A 219 -10.66 8.79 -1.73
N ILE A 220 -11.38 9.21 -0.70
CA ILE A 220 -11.81 8.41 0.42
C ILE A 220 -13.33 8.27 0.35
N ASP A 221 -13.79 7.10 -0.06
CA ASP A 221 -15.22 6.80 -0.18
C ASP A 221 -15.78 6.26 1.13
N GLU A 222 -16.75 6.99 1.70
CA GLU A 222 -17.48 6.52 2.88
C GLU A 222 -18.83 5.93 2.49
N PRO A 223 -19.33 4.91 3.23
CA PRO A 223 -20.59 4.29 2.87
C PRO A 223 -21.80 5.20 3.09
N TYR A 224 -21.75 6.12 4.06
CA TYR A 224 -22.84 7.02 4.42
C TYR A 224 -22.30 8.25 5.14
N THR A 225 -23.01 9.39 5.12
CA THR A 225 -22.58 10.64 5.81
C THR A 225 -22.52 10.46 7.32
N LEU A 226 -21.56 11.11 7.99
CA LEU A 226 -21.36 10.90 9.42
C LEU A 226 -22.52 11.43 10.29
N LYS A 227 -23.10 12.57 9.90
CA LYS A 227 -24.11 13.29 10.69
C LYS A 227 -25.52 12.77 10.45
N GLU A 228 -25.94 12.67 9.19
CA GLU A 228 -27.30 12.28 8.83
C GLU A 228 -27.43 10.78 8.53
N SER A 229 -26.32 10.02 8.50
CA SER A 229 -26.32 8.60 8.12
C SER A 229 -26.91 8.35 6.73
N MET A 230 -26.74 9.31 5.82
CA MET A 230 -27.30 9.26 4.47
C MET A 230 -26.37 8.51 3.51
N PRO A 231 -26.87 7.57 2.70
CA PRO A 231 -26.06 6.84 1.72
C PRO A 231 -25.33 7.76 0.73
N ILE A 232 -24.03 7.51 0.52
CA ILE A 232 -23.14 8.24 -0.40
C ILE A 232 -22.13 7.28 -1.06
N HIS A 233 -21.43 7.74 -2.09
CA HIS A 233 -20.42 6.96 -2.84
C HIS A 233 -20.96 5.64 -3.40
N LEU A 234 -22.22 5.68 -3.86
CA LEU A 234 -22.93 4.51 -4.35
C LEU A 234 -22.42 4.08 -5.71
N VAL A 235 -22.25 2.77 -5.90
CA VAL A 235 -21.81 2.18 -7.18
C VAL A 235 -22.75 2.50 -8.36
N GLU A 236 -24.02 2.76 -8.05
CA GLU A 236 -25.08 3.08 -9.02
C GLU A 236 -25.10 4.56 -9.42
N ASP A 237 -24.45 5.43 -8.64
CA ASP A 237 -24.49 6.87 -8.84
C ASP A 237 -23.46 7.31 -9.89
N ARG A 238 -23.99 7.70 -11.06
CA ARG A 238 -23.19 8.10 -12.22
C ARG A 238 -22.35 9.36 -11.96
N LYS A 239 -22.66 10.17 -10.95
CA LYS A 239 -21.86 11.38 -10.67
C LYS A 239 -20.41 11.04 -10.35
N TYR A 240 -20.15 9.91 -9.68
CA TYR A 240 -18.79 9.44 -9.37
C TYR A 240 -18.05 8.93 -10.62
N ILE A 241 -18.79 8.44 -11.62
CA ILE A 241 -18.22 8.10 -12.94
C ILE A 241 -17.80 9.38 -13.68
N ILE A 242 -18.67 10.38 -13.68
CA ILE A 242 -18.39 11.68 -14.31
C ILE A 242 -17.20 12.35 -13.64
N ARG A 243 -17.14 12.31 -12.30
CA ARG A 243 -16.00 12.80 -11.50
C ARG A 243 -14.70 12.13 -11.93
N ASP A 244 -14.62 10.81 -11.94
CA ASP A 244 -13.36 10.13 -12.28
C ASP A 244 -12.96 10.42 -13.74
N LYS A 245 -13.93 10.46 -14.67
CA LYS A 245 -13.67 10.84 -16.07
C LYS A 245 -13.08 12.25 -16.17
N PHE A 246 -13.59 13.21 -15.40
CA PHE A 246 -13.05 14.57 -15.36
C PHE A 246 -11.56 14.59 -14.99
N PHE A 247 -11.15 13.87 -13.94
CA PHE A 247 -9.73 13.80 -13.55
C PHE A 247 -8.86 13.09 -14.58
N LEU A 248 -9.37 12.01 -15.17
CA LEU A 248 -8.65 11.24 -16.20
C LEU A 248 -8.46 12.06 -17.49
N GLU A 249 -9.46 12.84 -17.90
CA GLU A 249 -9.36 13.77 -19.04
C GLU A 249 -8.32 14.88 -18.78
N LEU A 250 -8.15 15.28 -17.52
CA LEU A 250 -7.07 16.18 -17.09
C LEU A 250 -5.71 15.47 -16.94
N GLY A 251 -5.62 14.17 -17.21
CA GLY A 251 -4.37 13.41 -17.13
C GLY A 251 -3.93 13.05 -15.71
N TYR A 252 -4.82 13.10 -14.72
CA TYR A 252 -4.55 12.56 -13.39
C TYR A 252 -4.76 11.04 -13.39
N ILE A 253 -3.96 10.34 -12.59
CA ILE A 253 -4.31 8.99 -12.13
C ILE A 253 -5.39 9.15 -11.04
N VAL A 254 -6.42 8.33 -11.05
CA VAL A 254 -7.45 8.34 -10.00
C VAL A 254 -7.30 7.10 -9.13
N ILE A 255 -7.17 7.28 -7.82
CA ILE A 255 -7.16 6.19 -6.84
C ILE A 255 -8.26 6.46 -5.81
N ARG A 256 -9.20 5.52 -5.67
CA ARG A 256 -10.26 5.59 -4.65
C ARG A 256 -10.05 4.50 -3.62
N PHE A 257 -10.09 4.86 -2.34
CA PHE A 257 -10.06 3.94 -1.21
C PHE A 257 -11.40 3.95 -0.50
N ALA A 258 -11.82 2.80 0.04
CA ALA A 258 -12.89 2.83 1.04
C ALA A 258 -12.35 3.45 2.34
N GLU A 259 -13.17 4.22 3.07
CA GLU A 259 -12.80 4.77 4.37
C GLU A 259 -12.30 3.69 5.34
N TYR A 260 -12.88 2.49 5.29
CA TYR A 260 -12.43 1.34 6.06
C TYR A 260 -10.93 1.02 5.85
N GLN A 261 -10.45 1.09 4.60
CA GLN A 261 -9.05 0.81 4.26
C GLN A 261 -8.12 1.85 4.89
N ILE A 262 -8.52 3.11 4.83
CA ILE A 262 -7.81 4.23 5.44
C ILE A 262 -7.76 4.08 6.96
N ALA A 263 -8.89 3.77 7.59
CA ALA A 263 -8.99 3.65 9.03
C ALA A 263 -8.22 2.44 9.60
N LYS A 264 -8.18 1.32 8.86
CA LYS A 264 -7.55 0.07 9.34
C LYS A 264 -6.12 -0.14 8.87
N TYR A 265 -5.78 0.27 7.64
CA TYR A 265 -4.49 -0.03 7.02
C TYR A 265 -3.94 1.16 6.20
N PRO A 266 -3.77 2.35 6.80
CA PRO A 266 -3.35 3.55 6.09
C PRO A 266 -1.97 3.43 5.42
N ASP A 267 -1.01 2.74 6.05
CA ASP A 267 0.30 2.45 5.43
C ASP A 267 0.16 1.55 4.19
N TYR A 268 -0.85 0.67 4.15
CA TYR A 268 -1.12 -0.17 2.99
C TYR A 268 -1.77 0.62 1.84
N CYS A 269 -2.59 1.64 2.15
CA CYS A 269 -3.04 2.64 1.16
C CYS A 269 -1.83 3.34 0.53
N CYS A 270 -0.90 3.84 1.35
CA CYS A 270 0.30 4.53 0.88
C CYS A 270 1.18 3.63 0.02
N LEU A 271 1.37 2.37 0.43
CA LEU A 271 2.07 1.36 -0.36
C LEU A 271 1.41 1.12 -1.72
N HIS A 272 0.08 1.11 -1.79
CA HIS A 272 -0.66 0.99 -3.05
C HIS A 272 -0.37 2.19 -3.97
N ILE A 273 -0.42 3.42 -3.45
CA ILE A 273 -0.08 4.63 -4.20
C ILE A 273 1.37 4.55 -4.73
N VAL A 274 2.33 4.18 -3.90
CA VAL A 274 3.74 4.00 -4.29
C VAL A 274 3.88 2.97 -5.42
N ARG A 275 3.18 1.83 -5.33
CA ARG A 275 3.19 0.81 -6.38
C ARG A 275 2.61 1.34 -7.69
N VAL A 276 1.55 2.15 -7.62
CA VAL A 276 0.96 2.80 -8.78
C VAL A 276 1.95 3.75 -9.43
N LEU A 277 2.51 4.69 -8.67
CA LEU A 277 3.45 5.69 -9.16
C LEU A 277 4.74 5.08 -9.72
N ASN A 278 5.34 4.11 -9.02
CA ASN A 278 6.60 3.48 -9.43
C ASN A 278 6.54 2.71 -10.77
N GLN A 279 5.35 2.55 -11.37
CA GLN A 279 5.18 2.06 -12.74
C GLN A 279 5.61 3.09 -13.80
N PHE A 280 5.64 4.38 -13.45
CA PHE A 280 5.95 5.49 -14.35
C PHE A 280 7.28 6.18 -14.05
N LEU A 281 7.92 5.82 -12.93
CA LEU A 281 9.17 6.43 -12.47
C LEU A 281 10.40 5.65 -12.93
N ASP A 282 11.44 6.39 -13.32
CA ASP A 282 12.77 5.83 -13.51
C ASP A 282 13.30 5.25 -12.18
N ARG A 283 14.28 4.34 -12.29
CA ARG A 283 14.76 3.54 -11.16
C ARG A 283 15.22 4.38 -9.97
N ASP A 284 15.97 5.44 -10.25
CA ASP A 284 16.54 6.40 -9.31
C ASP A 284 15.50 7.36 -8.71
N MET A 285 14.31 7.46 -9.32
CA MET A 285 13.20 8.28 -8.85
C MET A 285 12.14 7.47 -8.10
N LYS A 286 12.31 6.16 -7.97
CA LYS A 286 11.31 5.31 -7.32
C LYS A 286 11.17 5.66 -5.84
N ILE A 287 9.92 5.75 -5.40
CA ILE A 287 9.57 5.99 -4.01
C ILE A 287 9.78 4.70 -3.23
N SER A 288 10.55 4.78 -2.14
CA SER A 288 10.82 3.68 -1.21
C SER A 288 9.86 3.70 -0.02
N ILE A 289 9.71 2.57 0.64
CA ILE A 289 8.97 2.48 1.90
C ILE A 289 9.77 3.20 3.00
N PRO A 290 9.16 4.07 3.82
CA PRO A 290 9.87 4.74 4.92
C PRO A 290 10.46 3.73 5.90
N HIS A 291 11.68 4.01 6.41
CA HIS A 291 12.48 3.06 7.19
C HIS A 291 11.77 2.52 8.45
N GLU A 292 10.96 3.37 9.08
CA GLU A 292 10.23 3.05 10.33
C GLU A 292 8.84 2.47 10.09
N THR A 293 8.44 2.25 8.83
CA THR A 293 7.11 1.72 8.51
C THR A 293 7.14 0.19 8.44
N GLU A 294 6.58 -0.47 9.46
CA GLU A 294 6.34 -1.91 9.44
C GLU A 294 4.96 -2.20 8.82
N ILE A 295 4.95 -2.84 7.65
CA ILE A 295 3.71 -3.20 6.95
C ILE A 295 3.46 -4.68 7.10
N GLN A 296 2.39 -5.02 7.81
CA GLN A 296 1.94 -6.40 7.89
C GLN A 296 1.36 -6.83 6.53
N PRO A 297 1.82 -7.95 5.94
CA PRO A 297 1.30 -8.42 4.66
C PRO A 297 -0.18 -8.79 4.77
N LEU A 298 -1.03 -8.16 3.96
CA LEU A 298 -2.45 -8.50 3.84
C LEU A 298 -2.68 -9.40 2.63
N LYS A 299 -3.62 -10.35 2.74
CA LYS A 299 -4.10 -11.07 1.56
C LYS A 299 -5.02 -10.14 0.76
N PRO A 300 -5.14 -10.33 -0.57
CA PRO A 300 -6.04 -9.51 -1.38
C PRO A 300 -7.47 -9.46 -0.85
N GLN A 301 -8.01 -10.58 -0.34
CA GLN A 301 -9.36 -10.61 0.24
C GLN A 301 -9.51 -9.84 1.55
N ASP A 302 -8.44 -9.64 2.31
CA ASP A 302 -8.46 -8.94 3.60
C ASP A 302 -8.31 -7.42 3.38
N TRP A 303 -7.78 -7.04 2.22
CA TRP A 303 -7.52 -5.67 1.83
C TRP A 303 -8.62 -5.08 0.94
N LYS A 304 -9.15 -5.86 0.00
CA LYS A 304 -10.17 -5.40 -0.94
C LYS A 304 -11.50 -5.19 -0.23
N VAL A 305 -12.14 -4.07 -0.50
CA VAL A 305 -13.47 -3.75 0.04
C VAL A 305 -14.45 -3.70 -1.11
N LYS A 306 -15.53 -4.48 -1.04
CA LYS A 306 -16.59 -4.42 -2.06
C LYS A 306 -17.23 -3.03 -2.04
N THR A 307 -17.52 -2.47 -3.20
CA THR A 307 -18.40 -1.30 -3.29
C THR A 307 -19.78 -1.60 -2.78
N TRP A 308 -20.53 -0.55 -2.44
CA TRP A 308 -21.86 -0.66 -1.88
C TRP A 308 -22.93 -0.05 -2.79
N THR A 309 -24.04 -0.76 -2.87
CA THR A 309 -25.34 -0.27 -3.36
C THR A 309 -26.01 0.64 -2.33
N GLN A 310 -27.08 1.32 -2.73
CA GLN A 310 -27.88 2.11 -1.80
C GLN A 310 -28.37 1.29 -0.61
N ARG A 311 -28.86 0.08 -0.86
CA ARG A 311 -29.36 -0.82 0.18
C ARG A 311 -28.25 -1.29 1.13
N GLU A 312 -27.09 -1.67 0.60
CA GLU A 312 -25.95 -2.09 1.43
C GLU A 312 -25.47 -0.93 2.32
N SER A 313 -25.40 0.29 1.78
CA SER A 313 -25.06 1.50 2.54
C SER A 313 -26.06 1.76 3.67
N GLN A 314 -27.37 1.68 3.42
CA GLN A 314 -28.41 1.83 4.44
C GLN A 314 -28.26 0.78 5.56
N ILE A 315 -27.94 -0.48 5.19
CA ILE A 315 -27.68 -1.55 6.15
C ILE A 315 -26.41 -1.22 6.97
N MET A 316 -25.34 -0.72 6.33
CA MET A 316 -24.12 -0.31 7.03
C MET A 316 -24.38 0.83 8.02
N ALA A 317 -25.21 1.80 7.63
CA ALA A 317 -25.64 2.92 8.47
C ALA A 317 -26.45 2.46 9.68
N ALA A 318 -27.48 1.63 9.47
CA ALA A 318 -28.30 1.07 10.54
C ALA A 318 -27.49 0.25 11.54
N ASN A 319 -26.47 -0.48 11.06
CA ASN A 319 -25.57 -1.27 11.89
C ASN A 319 -24.38 -0.49 12.48
N LYS A 320 -24.31 0.83 12.20
CA LYS A 320 -23.23 1.73 12.64
C LYS A 320 -21.84 1.17 12.33
N ILE A 321 -21.64 0.67 11.12
CA ILE A 321 -20.40 -0.01 10.75
C ILE A 321 -19.18 0.93 10.84
N ARG A 322 -19.33 2.22 10.48
CA ARG A 322 -18.27 3.23 10.61
C ARG A 322 -17.76 3.33 12.05
N ASP A 323 -18.64 3.28 13.05
CA ASP A 323 -18.23 3.37 14.46
C ASP A 323 -17.26 2.28 14.90
N ARG A 324 -17.35 1.09 14.29
CA ARG A 324 -16.50 -0.05 14.66
C ARG A 324 -15.06 0.09 14.16
N TYR A 325 -14.87 0.74 13.01
CA TYR A 325 -13.55 0.84 12.40
C TYR A 325 -12.90 2.21 12.57
N LEU A 326 -13.66 3.27 12.86
CA LEU A 326 -13.16 4.63 13.03
C LEU A 326 -12.57 4.92 14.41
N GLU A 327 -12.55 3.98 15.35
CA GLU A 327 -11.95 4.22 16.67
C GLU A 327 -10.49 4.72 16.62
N PRO A 328 -9.57 4.19 15.78
CA PRO A 328 -8.23 4.74 15.64
C PRO A 328 -8.23 6.19 15.12
N VAL A 329 -9.11 6.49 14.17
CA VAL A 329 -9.26 7.82 13.57
C VAL A 329 -9.78 8.82 14.60
N LYS A 330 -10.82 8.44 15.35
CA LYS A 330 -11.38 9.24 16.46
C LYS A 330 -10.34 9.49 17.54
N ALA A 331 -9.53 8.49 17.88
CA ALA A 331 -8.47 8.63 18.87
C ALA A 331 -7.35 9.57 18.40
N PHE A 332 -7.02 9.56 17.11
CA PHE A 332 -6.08 10.50 16.51
C PHE A 332 -6.61 11.93 16.57
N ASN A 333 -7.85 12.17 16.14
CA ASN A 333 -8.45 13.52 16.10
C ASN A 333 -8.74 14.15 17.48
N ARG A 334 -8.62 13.39 18.57
CA ARG A 334 -8.75 13.91 19.95
C ARG A 334 -7.44 14.42 20.53
N LYS A 335 -6.31 14.04 19.93
CA LYS A 335 -4.98 14.53 20.29
C LYS A 335 -4.71 15.84 19.56
#